data_AF-A0A4P6WZU1-F1
#
_entry.id   AF-A0A4P6WZU1-F1
#
_cell.length_a   1.000
_cell.length_b   1.000
_cell.length_c   1.000
_cell.angle_alpha   90.00
_cell.angle_beta   90.00
_cell.angle_gamma   90.00
#
_symmetry.space_group_name_H-M   'P 1'
#
loop_
_entity.id
_entity.type
_entity.pdbx_description
1 polymer ?
#
loop_
_entity_poly.entity_id
_entity_poly.type
_entity_poly.pdbx_seq_one_letter_code
_entity_poly.pdbx_strand_id
1 'polypeptide(L)'
;MGFLHKNVCFSTVEDARQAACSGASAVWGSGSSVYTLECATSTFDTTSMTLCRRTDGGACETFAQDYPTFSPCDFEAGTVLAVDWMWAAFLLFVVLFAAKRLIAIFSGSDDK
;
A
#
# COMPACT_ATOMS: atom_id res chain seq x y z
N MET A 1 -4.29 -12.66 8.58
CA MET A 1 -3.96 -11.24 8.33
C MET A 1 -4.41 -10.89 6.90
N GLY A 2 -5.24 -9.86 6.69
CA GLY A 2 -5.34 -9.19 5.38
C GLY A 2 -6.60 -9.39 4.50
N PHE A 3 -7.82 -9.26 5.04
CA PHE A 3 -9.05 -9.14 4.21
C PHE A 3 -9.13 -7.79 3.45
N LEU A 4 -8.25 -6.83 3.74
CA LEU A 4 -8.21 -5.49 3.12
C LEU A 4 -7.52 -5.46 1.74
N HIS A 5 -6.93 -6.55 1.26
CA HIS A 5 -6.18 -6.57 -0.02
C HIS A 5 -6.97 -7.14 -1.20
N LYS A 6 -8.24 -7.50 -1.03
CA LYS A 6 -9.05 -8.00 -2.14
C LYS A 6 -9.57 -6.79 -2.94
N ASN A 7 -8.91 -6.50 -4.07
CA ASN A 7 -9.20 -5.43 -5.05
C ASN A 7 -8.52 -4.06 -4.84
N VAL A 8 -7.49 -3.94 -3.99
CA VAL A 8 -6.65 -2.73 -3.95
C VAL A 8 -5.36 -3.02 -4.69
N CYS A 9 -5.10 -2.30 -5.78
CA CYS A 9 -3.84 -2.37 -6.48
C CYS A 9 -2.75 -1.54 -5.79
N PHE A 10 -1.49 -1.92 -6.03
CA PHE A 10 -0.34 -1.09 -5.65
C PHE A 10 -0.32 0.22 -6.46
N SER A 11 0.14 1.28 -5.80
CA SER A 11 0.31 2.64 -6.32
C SER A 11 1.24 2.71 -7.53
N THR A 12 2.38 2.06 -7.41
CA THR A 12 3.37 1.96 -8.47
C THR A 12 3.82 0.52 -8.66
N VAL A 13 4.36 0.23 -9.85
CA VAL A 13 5.01 -1.06 -10.13
C VAL A 13 6.20 -1.28 -9.19
N GLU A 14 6.87 -0.21 -8.79
CA GLU A 14 8.00 -0.24 -7.85
C GLU A 14 7.54 -0.70 -6.45
N ASP A 15 6.44 -0.13 -5.93
CA ASP A 15 5.85 -0.54 -4.64
C ASP A 15 5.40 -2.01 -4.68
N ALA A 16 4.82 -2.45 -5.80
CA ALA A 16 4.43 -3.84 -6.01
C ALA A 16 5.64 -4.79 -5.98
N ARG A 17 6.74 -4.38 -6.62
CA ARG A 17 8.01 -5.13 -6.64
C ARG A 17 8.67 -5.16 -5.27
N GLN A 18 8.66 -4.05 -4.53
CA GLN A 18 9.15 -3.99 -3.16
C GLN A 18 8.34 -4.92 -2.24
N ALA A 19 7.01 -4.86 -2.32
CA ALA A 19 6.13 -5.74 -1.57
C ALA A 19 6.36 -7.22 -1.92
N ALA A 20 6.46 -7.55 -3.20
CA ALA A 20 6.74 -8.92 -3.66
C ALA A 20 8.10 -9.43 -3.17
N CYS A 21 9.14 -8.59 -3.20
CA CYS A 21 10.45 -8.97 -2.69
C CYS A 21 10.40 -9.20 -1.18
N SER A 22 9.78 -8.30 -0.42
CA SER A 22 9.61 -8.48 1.04
C SER A 22 8.78 -9.71 1.39
N GLY A 23 7.78 -10.07 0.58
CA GLY A 23 6.95 -11.25 0.76
C GLY A 23 7.61 -12.57 0.33
N ALA A 24 8.71 -12.51 -0.43
CA ALA A 24 9.46 -13.69 -0.85
C ALA A 24 10.30 -14.29 0.30
N SER A 25 10.39 -13.63 1.45
CA SER A 25 11.13 -14.16 2.59
C SER A 25 10.43 -15.41 3.17
N ALA A 26 11.16 -16.52 3.26
CA ALA A 26 10.63 -17.77 3.76
C ALA A 26 11.67 -18.52 4.58
N VAL A 27 11.21 -19.28 5.58
CA VAL A 27 12.04 -20.20 6.35
C VAL A 27 11.38 -21.57 6.28
N TRP A 28 12.14 -22.58 5.87
CA TRP A 28 11.66 -23.96 5.85
C TRP A 28 12.76 -24.92 6.31
N GLY A 29 12.35 -26.01 6.95
CA GLY A 29 13.24 -27.11 7.31
C GLY A 29 13.13 -28.26 6.31
N SER A 30 14.25 -28.93 6.03
CA SER A 30 14.25 -30.24 5.38
C SER A 30 15.29 -31.14 6.03
N GLY A 31 14.84 -32.25 6.62
CA GLY A 31 15.72 -33.15 7.37
C GLY A 31 16.36 -32.45 8.58
N SER A 32 17.70 -32.46 8.63
CA SER A 32 18.49 -31.81 9.67
C SER A 32 18.90 -30.37 9.34
N SER A 33 18.48 -29.82 8.19
CA SER A 33 18.89 -28.50 7.73
C SER A 33 17.74 -27.50 7.71
N VAL A 34 18.05 -26.26 8.05
CA VAL A 34 17.16 -25.10 7.99
C VAL A 34 17.59 -24.22 6.83
N TYR A 35 16.64 -23.87 5.98
CA TYR A 35 16.84 -22.95 4.87
C TYR A 35 16.14 -21.65 5.17
N THR A 36 16.85 -20.54 4.97
CA THR A 36 16.26 -19.20 4.97
C THR A 36 16.35 -18.63 3.57
N LEU A 37 15.33 -17.89 3.19
CA LEU A 37 15.26 -17.12 1.95
C LEU A 37 14.89 -15.70 2.34
N GLU A 38 15.67 -14.73 1.85
CA GLU A 38 15.51 -13.31 2.15
C GLU A 38 15.68 -12.51 0.86
N CYS A 39 14.96 -11.41 0.72
CA CYS A 39 15.19 -10.48 -0.37
C CYS A 39 16.50 -9.73 -0.17
N ALA A 40 17.40 -9.78 -1.16
CA ALA A 40 18.67 -9.07 -1.17
C ALA A 40 18.65 -7.85 -2.11
N THR A 41 17.52 -7.57 -2.75
CA THR A 41 17.37 -6.49 -3.72
C THR A 41 17.17 -5.16 -3.03
N SER A 42 17.94 -4.15 -3.43
CA SER A 42 17.78 -2.77 -2.96
C SER A 42 17.18 -1.82 -4.00
N THR A 43 17.13 -2.23 -5.28
CA THR A 43 16.61 -1.44 -6.41
C THR A 43 15.45 -2.17 -7.10
N PHE A 44 14.29 -1.52 -7.22
CA PHE A 44 13.05 -2.15 -7.70
C PHE A 44 12.65 -1.72 -9.13
N ASP A 45 13.53 -1.01 -9.84
CA ASP A 45 13.32 -0.61 -11.24
C ASP A 45 13.52 -1.77 -12.23
N THR A 46 14.16 -2.86 -11.81
CA THR A 46 14.50 -4.02 -12.65
C THR A 46 13.35 -5.01 -12.80
N THR A 47 13.42 -5.87 -13.83
CA THR A 47 12.44 -6.94 -14.07
C THR A 47 12.61 -8.15 -13.14
N SER A 48 13.74 -8.23 -12.44
CA SER A 48 14.09 -9.34 -11.55
C SER A 48 14.48 -8.86 -10.15
N MET A 49 14.19 -9.68 -9.15
CA MET A 49 14.71 -9.58 -7.79
C MET A 49 15.88 -10.55 -7.57
N THR A 50 16.85 -10.12 -6.78
CA THR A 50 17.85 -10.99 -6.15
C THR A 50 17.34 -11.47 -4.80
N LEU A 51 17.35 -12.79 -4.62
CA LEU A 51 17.06 -13.47 -3.37
C LEU A 51 18.34 -14.09 -2.81
N CYS A 52 18.46 -14.05 -1.49
CA CYS A 52 19.53 -14.67 -0.72
C CYS A 52 18.99 -15.91 -0.04
N ARG A 53 19.53 -17.08 -0.37
CA ARG A 53 19.28 -18.31 0.38
C ARG A 53 20.44 -18.63 1.28
N ARG A 54 20.15 -19.04 2.51
CA ARG A 54 21.15 -19.58 3.43
C ARG A 54 20.71 -20.96 3.90
N THR A 55 21.69 -21.82 4.12
CA THR A 55 21.49 -23.13 4.75
C THR A 55 22.20 -23.09 6.09
N ASP A 56 21.47 -23.38 7.17
CA ASP A 56 21.99 -23.46 8.54
C ASP A 56 22.78 -22.20 8.98
N GLY A 57 22.32 -21.01 8.52
CA GLY A 57 22.97 -19.73 8.81
C GLY A 57 24.29 -19.47 8.06
N GLY A 58 24.63 -20.31 7.09
CA GLY A 58 25.83 -20.21 6.27
C GLY A 58 25.87 -19.05 5.28
N ALA A 59 26.77 -19.14 4.30
CA ALA A 59 26.94 -18.11 3.28
C ALA A 59 25.66 -17.88 2.47
N CYS A 60 25.48 -16.64 2.02
CA CYS A 60 24.38 -16.25 1.17
C CYS A 60 24.61 -16.73 -0.26
N GLU A 61 23.76 -17.65 -0.74
CA GLU A 61 23.67 -18.00 -2.15
C GLU A 61 22.65 -17.08 -2.82
N THR A 62 23.13 -16.16 -3.65
CA THR A 62 22.28 -15.22 -4.38
C THR A 62 21.79 -15.81 -5.69
N PHE A 63 20.50 -15.69 -5.96
CA PHE A 63 19.93 -16.00 -7.27
C PHE A 63 18.93 -14.95 -7.71
N ALA A 64 18.85 -14.76 -9.03
CA ALA A 64 17.89 -13.87 -9.65
C ALA A 64 16.59 -14.63 -9.92
N GLN A 65 15.47 -14.00 -9.58
CA GLN A 65 14.13 -14.45 -9.88
C GLN A 65 13.35 -13.30 -10.52
N ASP A 66 12.66 -13.57 -11.63
CA ASP A 66 11.82 -12.56 -12.27
C ASP A 66 10.63 -12.18 -11.39
N TYR A 67 10.29 -10.89 -11.41
CA TYR A 67 9.06 -10.43 -10.77
C TYR A 67 7.83 -10.99 -11.50
N PRO A 68 6.75 -11.31 -10.77
CA PRO A 68 5.48 -11.61 -11.41
C PRO A 68 4.97 -10.36 -12.16
N THR A 69 4.14 -10.56 -13.17
CA THR A 69 3.55 -9.45 -13.93
C THR A 69 2.61 -8.64 -13.05
N PHE A 70 2.95 -7.37 -12.81
CA PHE A 70 2.07 -6.41 -12.12
C PHE A 70 1.35 -5.56 -13.16
N SER A 71 0.02 -5.56 -13.14
CA SER A 71 -0.75 -4.59 -13.92
C SER A 71 -0.63 -3.22 -13.26
N PRO A 72 -0.37 -2.14 -14.00
CA PRO A 72 -0.60 -0.79 -13.49
C PRO A 72 -2.09 -0.67 -13.14
N CYS A 73 -2.41 0.08 -12.10
CA CYS A 73 -3.80 0.36 -11.74
C CYS A 73 -4.09 1.85 -11.80
N ASP A 74 -5.28 2.15 -12.29
CA ASP A 74 -5.73 3.52 -12.53
C ASP A 74 -6.14 4.25 -11.24
N PHE A 75 -6.39 3.52 -10.14
CA PHE A 75 -6.89 4.07 -8.88
C PHE A 75 -6.19 3.45 -7.67
N GLU A 76 -5.43 4.28 -6.95
CA GLU A 76 -4.85 3.99 -5.65
C GLU A 76 -5.91 4.03 -4.55
N ALA A 77 -6.18 2.91 -3.86
CA ALA A 77 -7.04 2.92 -2.66
C ALA A 77 -6.29 3.40 -1.40
N GLY A 78 -5.18 4.11 -1.58
CA GLY A 78 -4.30 4.60 -0.52
C GLY A 78 -4.61 6.03 -0.10
N THR A 79 -3.55 6.80 0.08
CA THR A 79 -3.59 8.20 0.54
C THR A 79 -4.46 9.09 -0.36
N VAL A 80 -4.48 8.84 -1.67
CA VAL A 80 -5.27 9.63 -2.63
C VAL A 80 -6.77 9.53 -2.33
N LEU A 81 -7.30 8.32 -2.12
CA LEU A 81 -8.69 8.11 -1.76
C LEU A 81 -9.05 8.81 -0.44
N ALA A 82 -8.18 8.73 0.57
CA ALA A 82 -8.40 9.40 1.84
C ALA A 82 -8.40 10.93 1.70
N VAL A 83 -7.53 11.49 0.86
CA VAL A 83 -7.47 12.93 0.58
C VAL A 83 -8.73 13.41 -0.14
N ASP A 84 -9.22 12.65 -1.11
CA ASP A 84 -10.46 12.99 -1.83
C ASP A 84 -11.68 13.01 -0.89
N TRP A 85 -11.80 12.00 -0.01
CA TRP A 85 -12.85 11.97 1.01
C TRP A 85 -12.74 13.10 2.02
N MET A 86 -11.51 13.49 2.41
CA MET A 86 -11.28 14.62 3.31
C MET A 86 -11.75 15.94 2.67
N TRP A 87 -11.44 16.17 1.39
CA TRP A 87 -11.90 17.36 0.67
C TRP A 87 -13.42 17.38 0.51
N ALA A 88 -14.03 16.24 0.19
CA ALA A 88 -15.48 16.12 0.13
C ALA A 88 -16.16 16.44 1.48
N ALA A 89 -15.60 15.92 2.58
CA ALA A 89 -16.10 16.20 3.93
C ALA A 89 -15.94 17.68 4.31
N PHE A 90 -14.81 18.30 3.94
CA PHE A 90 -14.56 19.72 4.19
C PHE A 90 -15.56 20.62 3.45
N LEU A 91 -15.83 20.35 2.17
CA LEU A 91 -16.85 21.08 1.41
C LEU A 91 -18.23 20.97 2.05
N LEU A 92 -18.62 19.77 2.49
CA LEU A 92 -19.89 19.55 3.17
C LEU A 92 -19.97 20.34 4.49
N PHE A 93 -18.90 20.37 5.27
CA PHE A 93 -18.83 21.17 6.49
C PHE A 93 -19.00 22.67 6.22
N VAL A 94 -18.32 23.20 5.19
CA VAL A 94 -18.44 24.60 4.79
C VAL A 94 -19.88 24.95 4.39
N VAL A 95 -20.54 24.08 3.61
CA VAL A 95 -21.94 24.27 3.19
C VAL A 95 -22.87 24.28 4.41
N LEU A 96 -22.73 23.32 5.32
CA LEU A 96 -23.55 23.26 6.54
C LEU A 96 -23.32 24.47 7.45
N PHE A 97 -22.07 24.92 7.57
CA PHE A 97 -21.72 26.10 8.35
C PHE A 97 -22.35 27.38 7.75
N ALA A 98 -22.24 27.55 6.43
CA ALA A 98 -22.85 28.67 5.72
C ALA A 98 -24.38 28.65 5.83
N ALA A 99 -25.01 27.47 5.65
CA ALA A 99 -26.45 27.30 5.81
C ALA A 99 -26.91 27.67 7.23
N LYS A 100 -26.19 27.23 8.27
CA LYS A 100 -26.49 27.59 9.66
C LYS A 100 -26.41 29.10 9.91
N ARG A 101 -25.43 29.79 9.31
CA ARG A 101 -25.29 31.25 9.40
C ARG A 101 -26.42 31.98 8.68
N LEU A 102 -26.81 31.51 7.49
CA LEU A 102 -27.93 32.08 6.74
C LEU A 102 -29.25 31.91 7.49
N ILE A 103 -29.55 30.72 8.02
CA ILE A 103 -30.76 30.48 8.82
C ILE A 103 -30.80 31.41 10.02
N ALA A 104 -29.69 31.60 10.74
CA ALA A 104 -29.63 32.50 11.89
C ALA A 104 -29.92 33.98 11.54
N ILE A 105 -29.58 34.41 10.32
CA ILE A 105 -29.89 35.76 9.84
C ILE A 105 -31.39 35.90 9.57
N PHE A 106 -32.02 34.90 8.93
CA PHE A 106 -33.44 34.95 8.60
C PHE A 106 -34.36 34.65 9.80
N SER A 107 -33.97 33.75 10.70
CA SER A 107 -34.73 33.44 11.92
C SER A 107 -34.62 34.52 12.99
N GLY A 108 -33.63 35.40 12.90
CA GLY A 108 -33.51 36.60 13.75
C GLY A 108 -34.27 37.82 13.22
N SER A 109 -34.91 37.71 12.05
CA SER A 109 -35.66 38.81 11.41
C SER A 109 -37.15 38.83 11.74
N ASP A 110 -37.67 37.83 12.46
CA ASP A 110 -39.10 37.74 12.84
C ASP A 110 -39.46 38.49 14.14
N ASP A 111 -38.52 39.20 14.76
CA ASP A 111 -38.72 39.90 16.05
C ASP A 111 -38.59 41.43 15.94
N LYS A 112 -38.97 42.01 14.79
CA LYS A 112 -39.15 43.47 14.63
C LYS A 112 -40.36 43.83 13.78
#